data_AF-A0A3M6V9S8-F1
#
_entry.id   AF-A0A3M6V9S8-F1
#
_cell.length_a   1.000
_cell.length_b   1.000
_cell.length_c   1.000
_cell.angle_alpha   90.00
_cell.angle_beta   90.00
_cell.angle_gamma   90.00
#
_symmetry.space_group_name_H-M   'P 1'
#
loop_
_entity.id
_entity.type
_entity.pdbx_description
1 polymer ?
#
loop_
_entity_poly.entity_id
_entity_poly.type
_entity_poly.pdbx_seq_one_letter_code
_entity_poly.pdbx_strand_id
1 'polypeptide(L)'
;MTSKGLESMLGKNVREALKYLQLHKGIPSHDERYDACISYLKITPLTTLIAKLKVSKRHGEKSILKTKLEDALLQIWKDRNLRLREIIKPLELDKPADRKLYIRLVEMWVKYSKSVNSNMTFVLVFTRDNNTRMRILDGLNEIEGTKEVVKSVQDHLIRSWVREKRSAKNVFVKLKLFEEGHSDFDFDMWAKYVAHAFYMLRDRKLVITKLSGRYGDEGLLKMLDALEKKHVGQDIQGELKSALMTSWEDQNKSADDVFKLLKLDVIPEPNYSINVKRLSLWVKYMEENVPMPETRMTEVIGHYDLDVALMVYDGLRETRHIYAAKILQNSLVDRLQHLEGGFQDQVVQVFKILKLDNGLDKLLDKSNLDLFYRYADKYEPEWTKEASLITAARTVYGDIPLGKMLLAARENDATLKPFILELFKQWKKRHQELVNQLEGDPDADVIAFLLAFSRAG
;
A
#
# COMPACT_ATOMS: atom_id res chain seq x y z
N MET A 1 -36.27 -0.96 24.79
CA MET A 1 -37.68 -0.91 25.24
C MET A 1 -38.08 -2.28 25.74
N THR A 2 -38.58 -2.38 26.98
CA THR A 2 -39.04 -3.64 27.60
C THR A 2 -40.47 -3.98 27.15
N SER A 3 -40.87 -5.25 27.24
CA SER A 3 -42.24 -5.74 26.92
C SER A 3 -43.32 -4.90 27.63
N LYS A 4 -43.13 -4.62 28.93
CA LYS A 4 -44.01 -3.75 29.73
C LYS A 4 -44.17 -2.31 29.18
N GLY A 5 -43.12 -1.76 28.57
CA GLY A 5 -43.13 -0.38 28.05
C GLY A 5 -43.83 -0.22 26.70
N LEU A 6 -44.01 -1.30 25.94
CA LEU A 6 -44.78 -1.35 24.69
C LEU A 6 -46.24 -1.72 24.94
N GLU A 7 -46.48 -2.61 25.92
CA GLU A 7 -47.84 -2.96 26.34
C GLU A 7 -48.63 -1.77 26.89
N SER A 8 -47.99 -0.81 27.57
CA SER A 8 -48.66 0.39 28.07
C SER A 8 -49.15 1.34 26.97
N MET A 9 -48.59 1.24 25.75
CA MET A 9 -48.95 2.09 24.61
C MET A 9 -50.07 1.51 23.73
N LEU A 10 -50.49 0.26 23.98
CA LEU A 10 -51.54 -0.40 23.21
C LEU A 10 -52.88 -0.31 23.96
N GLY A 11 -53.92 0.17 23.25
CA GLY A 11 -55.29 0.22 23.76
C GLY A 11 -55.78 -1.17 24.24
N LYS A 12 -56.59 -1.18 25.30
CA LYS A 12 -57.06 -2.40 26.01
C LYS A 12 -57.58 -3.49 25.05
N ASN A 13 -58.29 -3.08 24.00
CA ASN A 13 -58.89 -3.96 22.99
C ASN A 13 -57.85 -4.67 22.10
N VAL A 14 -56.69 -4.05 21.83
CA VAL A 14 -55.61 -4.66 21.03
C VAL A 14 -54.86 -5.71 21.86
N ARG A 15 -54.72 -5.47 23.18
CA ARG A 15 -54.16 -6.45 24.12
C ARG A 15 -55.07 -7.67 24.29
N GLU A 16 -56.37 -7.46 24.39
CA GLU A 16 -57.34 -8.57 24.47
C GLU A 16 -57.42 -9.35 23.16
N ALA A 17 -57.38 -8.68 22.00
CA ALA A 17 -57.35 -9.35 20.70
C ALA A 17 -56.07 -10.20 20.49
N LEU A 18 -54.91 -9.70 20.93
CA LEU A 18 -53.65 -10.46 20.90
C LEU A 18 -53.68 -11.68 21.84
N LYS A 19 -54.20 -11.51 23.06
CA LYS A 19 -54.40 -12.63 24.00
C LYS A 19 -55.41 -13.66 23.47
N TYR A 20 -56.50 -13.20 22.85
CA TYR A 20 -57.53 -14.06 22.26
C TYR A 20 -56.99 -14.86 21.06
N LEU A 21 -56.16 -14.24 20.21
CA LEU A 21 -55.48 -14.91 19.10
C LEU A 21 -54.41 -15.90 19.56
N GLN A 22 -53.70 -15.61 20.66
CA GLN A 22 -52.77 -16.54 21.31
C GLN A 22 -53.49 -17.76 21.90
N LEU A 23 -54.62 -17.53 22.59
CA LEU A 23 -55.40 -18.61 23.24
C LEU A 23 -56.14 -19.51 22.24
N HIS A 24 -56.71 -18.94 21.18
CA HIS A 24 -57.65 -19.66 20.31
C HIS A 24 -57.13 -20.02 18.92
N LYS A 25 -56.04 -19.42 18.45
CA LYS A 25 -55.42 -19.77 17.15
C LYS A 25 -54.04 -20.43 17.28
N GLY A 26 -53.62 -20.76 18.49
CA GLY A 26 -52.35 -21.46 18.75
C GLY A 26 -51.12 -20.67 18.29
N ILE A 27 -51.23 -19.34 18.22
CA ILE A 27 -50.14 -18.48 17.75
C ILE A 27 -49.18 -18.28 18.93
N PRO A 28 -47.95 -18.83 18.90
CA PRO A 28 -47.06 -18.74 20.03
C PRO A 28 -46.65 -17.28 20.25
N SER A 29 -46.52 -16.88 21.52
CA SER A 29 -46.03 -15.57 21.92
C SER A 29 -44.63 -15.31 21.32
N HIS A 30 -44.20 -14.05 21.26
CA HIS A 30 -42.86 -13.75 20.75
C HIS A 30 -41.78 -14.49 21.56
N ASP A 31 -41.99 -14.66 22.87
CA ASP A 31 -41.07 -15.37 23.76
C ASP A 31 -41.18 -16.90 23.58
N GLU A 32 -42.38 -17.44 23.36
CA GLU A 32 -42.55 -18.87 23.02
C GLU A 32 -41.95 -19.21 21.65
N ARG A 33 -42.01 -18.31 20.67
CA ARG A 33 -41.31 -18.47 19.38
C ARG A 33 -39.81 -18.39 19.55
N TYR A 34 -39.33 -17.54 20.46
CA TYR A 34 -37.92 -17.44 20.79
C TYR A 34 -37.44 -18.71 21.50
N ASP A 35 -38.17 -19.21 22.49
CA ASP A 35 -37.87 -20.45 23.21
C ASP A 35 -37.99 -21.70 22.34
N ALA A 36 -38.96 -21.75 21.42
CA ALA A 36 -39.06 -22.78 20.41
C ALA A 36 -37.87 -22.70 19.42
N CYS A 37 -37.46 -21.49 19.03
CA CYS A 37 -36.23 -21.30 18.25
C CYS A 37 -35.01 -21.81 19.03
N ILE A 38 -34.82 -21.42 20.30
CA ILE A 38 -33.72 -21.90 21.14
C ILE A 38 -33.75 -23.43 21.27
N SER A 39 -34.91 -24.03 21.49
CA SER A 39 -35.09 -25.49 21.59
C SER A 39 -34.75 -26.20 20.27
N TYR A 40 -35.20 -25.67 19.14
CA TYR A 40 -34.82 -26.15 17.81
C TYR A 40 -33.31 -26.02 17.58
N LEU A 41 -32.71 -24.88 17.93
CA LEU A 41 -31.27 -24.66 17.81
C LEU A 41 -30.48 -25.62 18.73
N LYS A 42 -30.98 -25.92 19.94
CA LYS A 42 -30.36 -26.86 20.90
C LYS A 42 -30.27 -28.28 20.37
N ILE A 43 -31.24 -28.75 19.57
CA ILE A 43 -31.22 -30.09 18.96
C ILE A 43 -30.62 -30.10 17.56
N THR A 44 -30.42 -28.93 16.94
CA THR A 44 -29.84 -28.83 15.59
C THR A 44 -28.33 -29.13 15.63
N PRO A 45 -27.79 -29.88 14.64
CA PRO A 45 -26.36 -30.05 14.49
C PRO A 45 -25.63 -28.72 14.35
N LEU A 46 -24.50 -28.56 15.04
CA LEU A 46 -23.76 -27.30 15.08
C LEU A 46 -23.27 -26.87 13.67
N THR A 47 -22.96 -27.84 12.81
CA THR A 47 -22.62 -27.62 11.40
C THR A 47 -23.76 -26.96 10.63
N THR A 48 -25.01 -27.37 10.86
CA THR A 48 -26.20 -26.79 10.24
C THR A 48 -26.45 -25.35 10.71
N LEU A 49 -26.22 -25.06 12.00
CA LEU A 49 -26.38 -23.71 12.54
C LEU A 49 -25.36 -22.73 11.96
N ILE A 50 -24.13 -23.19 11.77
CA ILE A 50 -23.05 -22.39 11.22
C ILE A 50 -23.27 -22.16 9.71
N ALA A 51 -23.80 -23.13 8.99
CA ALA A 51 -24.27 -22.93 7.61
C ALA A 51 -25.37 -21.85 7.54
N LYS A 52 -26.36 -21.87 8.44
CA LYS A 52 -27.41 -20.84 8.52
C LYS A 52 -26.85 -19.46 8.85
N LEU A 53 -25.87 -19.38 9.77
CA LEU A 53 -25.18 -18.13 10.10
C LEU A 53 -24.44 -17.54 8.89
N LYS A 54 -23.83 -18.38 8.05
CA LYS A 54 -23.17 -17.98 6.79
C LYS A 54 -24.16 -17.47 5.73
N VAL A 55 -25.31 -18.13 5.57
CA VAL A 55 -26.32 -17.78 4.55
C VAL A 55 -27.10 -16.51 4.88
N SER A 56 -27.25 -16.16 6.16
CA SER A 56 -27.96 -14.95 6.63
C SER A 56 -27.41 -13.60 6.11
N LYS A 57 -26.30 -13.62 5.36
CA LYS A 57 -25.64 -12.44 4.76
C LYS A 57 -26.25 -11.98 3.42
N ARG A 58 -27.06 -12.82 2.74
CA ARG A 58 -27.51 -12.54 1.35
C ARG A 58 -28.77 -11.67 1.23
N HIS A 59 -29.55 -11.49 2.29
CA HIS A 59 -30.73 -10.62 2.28
C HIS A 59 -30.58 -9.52 3.33
N GLY A 60 -30.80 -8.28 2.92
CA GLY A 60 -30.61 -7.05 3.70
C GLY A 60 -31.50 -6.88 4.93
N GLU A 61 -31.95 -7.96 5.58
CA GLU A 61 -32.78 -7.88 6.79
C GLU A 61 -32.03 -8.27 8.08
N LYS A 62 -31.91 -7.23 8.92
CA LYS A 62 -31.88 -7.21 10.40
C LYS A 62 -30.67 -7.83 11.11
N SER A 63 -29.66 -6.99 11.30
CA SER A 63 -28.55 -7.12 12.29
C SER A 63 -28.99 -7.76 13.63
N ILE A 64 -30.19 -7.44 14.11
CA ILE A 64 -30.76 -7.96 15.36
C ILE A 64 -30.94 -9.49 15.34
N LEU A 65 -31.44 -10.07 14.25
CA LEU A 65 -31.61 -11.53 14.14
C LEU A 65 -30.26 -12.25 14.11
N LYS A 66 -29.27 -11.59 13.50
CA LYS A 66 -27.88 -12.04 13.42
C LYS A 66 -27.25 -12.12 14.81
N THR A 67 -27.40 -11.08 15.63
CA THR A 67 -26.89 -11.03 17.00
C THR A 67 -27.59 -12.05 17.90
N LYS A 68 -28.93 -12.16 17.80
CA LYS A 68 -29.70 -13.15 18.56
C LYS A 68 -29.28 -14.60 18.24
N LEU A 69 -28.94 -14.90 16.98
CA LEU A 69 -28.43 -16.21 16.59
C LEU A 69 -27.03 -16.47 17.17
N GLU A 70 -26.15 -15.47 17.19
CA GLU A 70 -24.83 -15.59 17.82
C GLU A 70 -24.95 -15.82 19.34
N ASP A 71 -25.82 -15.07 20.01
CA ASP A 71 -26.07 -15.22 21.45
C ASP A 71 -26.66 -16.60 21.77
N ALA A 72 -27.60 -17.08 20.94
CA ALA A 72 -28.15 -18.43 21.07
C ALA A 72 -27.07 -19.51 20.89
N LEU A 73 -26.17 -19.35 19.92
CA LEU A 73 -25.05 -20.26 19.71
C LEU A 73 -24.09 -20.29 20.90
N LEU A 74 -23.76 -19.12 21.46
CA LEU A 74 -22.94 -19.00 22.66
C LEU A 74 -23.57 -19.74 23.85
N GLN A 75 -24.89 -19.59 24.05
CA GLN A 75 -25.61 -20.30 25.11
C GLN A 75 -25.65 -21.81 24.87
N ILE A 76 -25.88 -22.26 23.63
CA ILE A 76 -25.85 -23.69 23.30
C ILE A 76 -24.48 -24.31 23.59
N TRP A 77 -23.39 -23.61 23.30
CA TRP A 77 -22.05 -24.09 23.62
C TRP A 77 -21.83 -24.21 25.14
N LYS A 78 -22.35 -23.26 25.93
CA LYS A 78 -22.32 -23.32 27.39
C LYS A 78 -23.16 -24.47 27.95
N ASP A 79 -24.39 -24.61 27.47
CA ASP A 79 -25.32 -25.67 27.90
C ASP A 79 -24.75 -27.07 27.60
N ARG A 80 -24.01 -27.20 26.50
CA ARG A 80 -23.30 -28.43 26.12
C ARG A 80 -21.94 -28.58 26.80
N ASN A 81 -21.53 -27.63 27.64
CA ASN A 81 -20.25 -27.58 28.32
C ASN A 81 -19.04 -27.77 27.38
N LEU A 82 -19.09 -27.15 26.19
CA LEU A 82 -18.03 -27.30 25.20
C LEU A 82 -16.76 -26.56 25.63
N ARG A 83 -15.62 -27.22 25.47
CA ARG A 83 -14.31 -26.61 25.65
C ARG A 83 -14.03 -25.67 24.48
N LEU A 84 -13.30 -24.58 24.74
CA LEU A 84 -12.95 -23.59 23.70
C LEU A 84 -12.26 -24.20 22.47
N ARG A 85 -11.45 -25.27 22.66
CA ARG A 85 -10.79 -26.01 21.56
C ARG A 85 -11.81 -26.71 20.64
N GLU A 86 -12.91 -27.19 21.18
CA GLU A 86 -13.91 -27.99 20.46
C GLU A 86 -14.73 -27.13 19.50
N ILE A 87 -14.69 -25.79 19.65
CA ILE A 87 -15.42 -24.82 18.84
C ILE A 87 -14.66 -24.46 17.55
N ILE A 88 -13.35 -24.70 17.50
CA ILE A 88 -12.49 -24.37 16.34
C ILE A 88 -13.01 -25.01 15.04
N LYS A 89 -13.19 -26.33 15.04
CA LYS A 89 -13.67 -27.08 13.87
C LYS A 89 -15.10 -26.74 13.47
N PRO A 90 -16.06 -26.66 14.41
CA PRO A 90 -17.42 -26.23 14.06
C PRO A 90 -17.45 -24.86 13.41
N LEU A 91 -16.76 -23.87 13.98
CA LEU A 91 -16.63 -22.53 13.38
C LEU A 91 -15.79 -22.52 12.11
N GLU A 92 -15.22 -23.65 11.71
CA GLU A 92 -14.34 -23.80 10.55
C GLU A 92 -13.16 -22.82 10.60
N LEU A 93 -12.66 -22.52 11.81
CA LEU A 93 -11.46 -21.66 11.96
C LEU A 93 -10.19 -22.35 11.44
N ASP A 94 -10.27 -23.65 11.17
CA ASP A 94 -9.24 -24.43 10.49
C ASP A 94 -9.28 -24.32 8.96
N LYS A 95 -10.32 -23.70 8.39
CA LYS A 95 -10.53 -23.59 6.93
C LYS A 95 -10.44 -22.13 6.44
N PRO A 96 -10.07 -21.92 5.17
CA PRO A 96 -10.15 -20.58 4.57
C PRO A 96 -11.60 -20.14 4.40
N ALA A 97 -11.85 -18.84 4.55
CA ALA A 97 -13.14 -18.19 4.33
C ALA A 97 -12.94 -16.73 3.89
N ASP A 98 -14.01 -16.09 3.41
CA ASP A 98 -14.09 -14.64 3.23
C ASP A 98 -13.55 -13.91 4.48
N ARG A 99 -12.60 -12.97 4.33
CA ARG A 99 -11.89 -12.36 5.47
C ARG A 99 -12.86 -11.74 6.48
N LYS A 100 -13.85 -10.98 6.00
CA LYS A 100 -14.85 -10.34 6.86
C LYS A 100 -15.69 -11.36 7.64
N LEU A 101 -16.05 -12.48 7.01
CA LEU A 101 -16.72 -13.59 7.69
C LEU A 101 -15.80 -14.26 8.70
N TYR A 102 -14.55 -14.51 8.33
CA TYR A 102 -13.56 -15.17 9.18
C TYR A 102 -13.32 -14.40 10.47
N ILE A 103 -13.05 -13.09 10.40
CA ILE A 103 -12.87 -12.23 11.57
C ILE A 103 -14.07 -12.32 12.52
N ARG A 104 -15.29 -12.29 11.96
CA ARG A 104 -16.51 -12.45 12.76
C ARG A 104 -16.62 -13.80 13.47
N LEU A 105 -16.21 -14.89 12.83
CA LEU A 105 -16.19 -16.21 13.46
C LEU A 105 -15.13 -16.26 14.58
N VAL A 106 -13.98 -15.61 14.39
CA VAL A 106 -12.96 -15.46 15.46
C VAL A 106 -13.50 -14.61 16.61
N GLU A 107 -14.24 -13.52 16.35
CA GLU A 107 -14.89 -12.73 17.41
C GLU A 107 -15.88 -13.57 18.23
N MET A 108 -16.65 -14.46 17.60
CA MET A 108 -17.53 -15.39 18.33
C MET A 108 -16.72 -16.32 19.24
N TRP A 109 -15.60 -16.84 18.75
CA TRP A 109 -14.69 -17.68 19.54
C TRP A 109 -14.10 -16.91 20.74
N VAL A 110 -13.73 -15.64 20.55
CA VAL A 110 -13.25 -14.72 21.62
C VAL A 110 -14.35 -14.41 22.63
N LYS A 111 -15.59 -14.14 22.17
CA LYS A 111 -16.74 -13.91 23.07
C LYS A 111 -17.01 -15.13 23.92
N TYR A 112 -17.00 -16.32 23.32
CA TYR A 112 -17.18 -17.56 24.06
C TYR A 112 -16.08 -17.76 25.09
N SER A 113 -14.81 -17.60 24.71
CA SER A 113 -13.67 -17.79 25.63
C SER A 113 -13.80 -16.90 26.85
N LYS A 114 -14.16 -15.62 26.67
CA LYS A 114 -14.40 -14.68 27.77
C LYS A 114 -15.57 -15.15 28.65
N SER A 115 -16.66 -15.60 28.03
CA SER A 115 -17.88 -16.00 28.74
C SER A 115 -17.74 -17.24 29.63
N VAL A 116 -16.79 -18.13 29.31
CA VAL A 116 -16.47 -19.33 30.11
C VAL A 116 -15.11 -19.21 30.82
N ASN A 117 -14.53 -18.01 30.87
CA ASN A 117 -13.21 -17.71 31.44
C ASN A 117 -12.10 -18.67 30.98
N SER A 118 -12.11 -19.04 29.69
CA SER A 118 -11.15 -19.96 29.11
C SER A 118 -9.92 -19.24 28.56
N ASN A 119 -8.74 -19.79 28.85
CA ASN A 119 -7.46 -19.21 28.44
C ASN A 119 -7.17 -19.48 26.95
N MET A 120 -7.40 -18.47 26.10
CA MET A 120 -7.12 -18.53 24.66
C MET A 120 -5.65 -18.87 24.36
N THR A 121 -4.70 -18.26 25.08
CA THR A 121 -3.26 -18.49 24.91
C THR A 121 -2.93 -19.97 25.07
N PHE A 122 -3.44 -20.60 26.14
CA PHE A 122 -3.25 -22.03 26.37
C PHE A 122 -3.81 -22.86 25.22
N VAL A 123 -5.04 -22.58 24.78
CA VAL A 123 -5.66 -23.33 23.67
C VAL A 123 -4.81 -23.23 22.40
N LEU A 124 -4.34 -22.04 22.05
CA LEU A 124 -3.55 -21.80 20.83
C LEU A 124 -2.17 -22.44 20.90
N VAL A 125 -1.45 -22.31 22.02
CA VAL A 125 -0.14 -22.96 22.23
C VAL A 125 -0.22 -24.47 22.01
N PHE A 126 -1.25 -25.12 22.56
CA PHE A 126 -1.44 -26.58 22.45
C PHE A 126 -2.24 -27.03 21.22
N THR A 127 -2.60 -26.12 20.31
CA THR A 127 -3.23 -26.50 19.04
C THR A 127 -2.22 -27.20 18.15
N ARG A 128 -2.44 -28.47 17.80
CA ARG A 128 -1.46 -29.28 17.06
C ARG A 128 -1.24 -28.80 15.62
N ASP A 129 -2.32 -28.42 14.95
CA ASP A 129 -2.21 -27.88 13.59
C ASP A 129 -1.66 -26.45 13.61
N ASN A 130 -0.48 -26.28 13.02
CA ASN A 130 0.20 -24.99 12.97
C ASN A 130 -0.59 -23.98 12.13
N ASN A 131 -1.22 -24.43 11.04
CA ASN A 131 -1.94 -23.55 10.12
C ASN A 131 -3.18 -22.97 10.78
N THR A 132 -3.99 -23.81 11.41
CA THR A 132 -5.13 -23.37 12.23
C THR A 132 -4.67 -22.37 13.30
N ARG A 133 -3.55 -22.66 13.99
CA ARG A 133 -3.03 -21.74 15.02
C ARG A 133 -2.68 -20.37 14.42
N MET A 134 -1.93 -20.35 13.31
CA MET A 134 -1.50 -19.10 12.67
C MET A 134 -2.68 -18.31 12.12
N ARG A 135 -3.66 -18.97 11.48
CA ARG A 135 -4.89 -18.32 11.00
C ARG A 135 -5.70 -17.70 12.13
N ILE A 136 -5.83 -18.37 13.28
CA ILE A 136 -6.57 -17.80 14.41
C ILE A 136 -5.79 -16.60 14.97
N LEU A 137 -4.46 -16.69 15.09
CA LEU A 137 -3.63 -15.57 15.56
C LEU A 137 -3.71 -14.35 14.64
N ASP A 138 -3.70 -14.57 13.33
CA ASP A 138 -3.88 -13.52 12.32
C ASP A 138 -5.25 -12.84 12.48
N GLY A 139 -6.33 -13.62 12.64
CA GLY A 139 -7.65 -13.04 12.92
C GLY A 139 -7.74 -12.30 14.26
N LEU A 140 -7.09 -12.82 15.31
CA LEU A 140 -7.00 -12.15 16.62
C LEU A 140 -6.15 -10.86 16.57
N ASN A 141 -5.25 -10.73 15.60
CA ASN A 141 -4.43 -9.53 15.43
C ASN A 141 -5.28 -8.32 14.96
N GLU A 142 -6.41 -8.59 14.31
CA GLU A 142 -7.37 -7.56 13.87
C GLU A 142 -8.44 -7.21 14.92
N ILE A 143 -8.59 -8.02 15.97
CA ILE A 143 -9.62 -7.83 16.99
C ILE A 143 -9.07 -6.97 18.15
N GLU A 144 -9.85 -5.98 18.58
CA GLU A 144 -9.46 -5.16 19.72
C GLU A 144 -9.52 -5.95 21.03
N GLY A 145 -8.52 -5.75 21.89
CA GLY A 145 -8.41 -6.45 23.18
C GLY A 145 -7.85 -7.87 23.10
N THR A 146 -7.38 -8.35 21.94
CA THR A 146 -6.71 -9.67 21.79
C THR A 146 -5.21 -9.58 21.49
N LYS A 147 -4.65 -8.36 21.39
CA LYS A 147 -3.22 -8.13 21.11
C LYS A 147 -2.27 -8.84 22.08
N GLU A 148 -2.58 -8.86 23.38
CA GLU A 148 -1.75 -9.54 24.38
C GLU A 148 -1.77 -11.07 24.23
N VAL A 149 -2.91 -11.65 23.82
CA VAL A 149 -2.99 -13.09 23.49
C VAL A 149 -2.09 -13.40 22.29
N VAL A 150 -2.18 -12.58 21.25
CA VAL A 150 -1.35 -12.74 20.04
C VAL A 150 0.13 -12.68 20.40
N LYS A 151 0.55 -11.64 21.13
CA LYS A 151 1.93 -11.47 21.58
C LYS A 151 2.42 -12.65 22.43
N SER A 152 1.64 -13.07 23.42
CA SER A 152 1.99 -14.17 24.32
C SER A 152 2.20 -15.50 23.58
N VAL A 153 1.31 -15.81 22.62
CA VAL A 153 1.45 -17.01 21.79
C VAL A 153 2.64 -16.89 20.84
N GLN A 154 2.85 -15.73 20.20
CA GLN A 154 4.03 -15.50 19.34
C GLN A 154 5.33 -15.72 20.13
N ASP A 155 5.46 -15.09 21.30
CA ASP A 155 6.65 -15.22 22.15
C ASP A 155 6.87 -16.67 22.60
N HIS A 156 5.79 -17.39 22.93
CA HIS A 156 5.88 -18.82 23.26
C HIS A 156 6.40 -19.65 22.08
N LEU A 157 5.86 -19.45 20.87
CA LEU A 157 6.28 -20.17 19.68
C LEU A 157 7.74 -19.88 19.32
N ILE A 158 8.14 -18.60 19.35
CA ILE A 158 9.52 -18.18 19.11
C ILE A 158 10.46 -18.85 20.11
N ARG A 159 10.18 -18.77 21.43
CA ARG A 159 10.99 -19.43 22.46
C ARG A 159 11.08 -20.94 22.25
N SER A 160 9.99 -21.59 21.87
CA SER A 160 10.00 -23.04 21.58
C SER A 160 10.88 -23.35 20.39
N TRP A 161 10.74 -22.62 19.28
CA TRP A 161 11.56 -22.83 18.08
C TRP A 161 13.05 -22.58 18.32
N VAL A 162 13.40 -21.58 19.13
CA VAL A 162 14.78 -21.31 19.55
C VAL A 162 15.31 -22.45 20.41
N ARG A 163 14.55 -22.92 21.41
CA ARG A 163 14.94 -24.06 22.26
C ARG A 163 15.12 -25.34 21.46
N GLU A 164 14.25 -25.57 20.48
CA GLU A 164 14.34 -26.68 19.51
C GLU A 164 15.46 -26.48 18.47
N LYS A 165 16.20 -25.37 18.53
CA LYS A 165 17.28 -24.99 17.60
C LYS A 165 16.85 -25.06 16.13
N ARG A 166 15.60 -24.69 15.83
CA ARG A 166 15.09 -24.73 14.46
C ARG A 166 15.87 -23.76 13.57
N SER A 167 16.24 -24.17 12.37
CA SER A 167 16.79 -23.22 11.39
C SER A 167 15.70 -22.26 10.90
N ALA A 168 16.10 -21.06 10.45
CA ALA A 168 15.20 -20.11 9.78
C ALA A 168 14.45 -20.76 8.60
N LYS A 169 15.14 -21.65 7.88
CA LYS A 169 14.57 -22.52 6.83
C LYS A 169 13.41 -23.37 7.31
N ASN A 170 13.59 -24.06 8.43
CA ASN A 170 12.55 -24.96 8.95
C ASN A 170 11.34 -24.18 9.45
N VAL A 171 11.55 -23.00 10.04
CA VAL A 171 10.43 -22.13 10.45
C VAL A 171 9.71 -21.55 9.22
N PHE A 172 10.44 -21.15 8.18
CA PHE A 172 9.87 -20.70 6.91
C PHE A 172 8.95 -21.74 6.28
N VAL A 173 9.42 -22.99 6.17
CA VAL A 173 8.62 -24.12 5.66
C VAL A 173 7.43 -24.41 6.57
N LYS A 174 7.62 -24.38 7.89
CA LYS A 174 6.54 -24.63 8.86
C LYS A 174 5.43 -23.59 8.78
N LEU A 175 5.77 -22.36 8.42
CA LEU A 175 4.83 -21.27 8.17
C LEU A 175 4.31 -21.26 6.72
N LYS A 176 4.71 -22.24 5.89
CA LYS A 176 4.25 -22.41 4.50
C LYS A 176 4.37 -21.15 3.65
N LEU A 177 5.42 -20.36 3.87
CA LEU A 177 5.64 -19.08 3.20
C LEU A 177 5.95 -19.16 1.69
N PHE A 178 6.00 -20.37 1.12
CA PHE A 178 6.10 -20.59 -0.33
C PHE A 178 4.76 -20.99 -0.97
N GLU A 179 3.80 -21.46 -0.18
CA GLU A 179 2.49 -21.90 -0.67
C GLU A 179 1.59 -20.68 -0.89
N GLU A 180 0.70 -20.72 -1.88
CA GLU A 180 -0.32 -19.68 -2.06
C GLU A 180 -1.23 -19.58 -0.82
N GLY A 181 -1.69 -18.36 -0.51
CA GLY A 181 -2.61 -18.11 0.61
C GLY A 181 -1.96 -17.99 2.00
N HIS A 182 -0.65 -17.79 2.08
CA HIS A 182 0.01 -17.30 3.29
C HIS A 182 -0.39 -15.85 3.60
N SER A 183 -0.37 -15.48 4.87
CA SER A 183 -0.69 -14.12 5.32
C SER A 183 0.55 -13.27 5.55
N ASP A 184 0.42 -11.95 5.46
CA ASP A 184 1.44 -11.01 5.94
C ASP A 184 1.84 -11.30 7.40
N PHE A 185 0.88 -11.77 8.21
CA PHE A 185 1.10 -12.18 9.60
C PHE A 185 2.10 -13.34 9.73
N ASP A 186 2.13 -14.27 8.77
CA ASP A 186 3.07 -15.39 8.77
C ASP A 186 4.51 -14.92 8.49
N PHE A 187 4.68 -14.04 7.50
CA PHE A 187 5.98 -13.40 7.23
C PHE A 187 6.45 -12.60 8.43
N ASP A 188 5.53 -11.89 9.05
CA ASP A 188 5.74 -11.13 10.25
C ASP A 188 6.26 -11.99 11.41
N MET A 189 5.70 -13.20 11.56
CA MET A 189 6.11 -14.17 12.55
C MET A 189 7.52 -14.71 12.25
N TRP A 190 7.80 -15.02 10.98
CA TRP A 190 9.11 -15.49 10.55
C TRP A 190 10.21 -14.44 10.79
N ALA A 191 9.96 -13.18 10.41
CA ALA A 191 10.90 -12.07 10.62
C ALA A 191 11.22 -11.86 12.11
N LYS A 192 10.20 -11.91 12.99
CA LYS A 192 10.41 -11.86 14.45
C LYS A 192 11.25 -13.03 14.95
N TYR A 193 10.98 -14.24 14.48
CA TYR A 193 11.76 -15.41 14.83
C TYR A 193 13.23 -15.24 14.45
N VAL A 194 13.49 -14.83 13.21
CA VAL A 194 14.83 -14.64 12.67
C VAL A 194 15.61 -13.57 13.45
N ALA A 195 14.96 -12.47 13.82
CA ALA A 195 15.57 -11.44 14.67
C ALA A 195 15.95 -11.99 16.06
N HIS A 196 15.10 -12.83 16.67
CA HIS A 196 15.36 -13.39 17.99
C HIS A 196 16.36 -14.56 17.99
N ALA A 197 16.34 -15.38 16.93
CA ALA A 197 17.20 -16.53 16.75
C ALA A 197 18.51 -16.18 16.03
N PHE A 198 18.82 -14.89 15.82
CA PHE A 198 19.98 -14.46 15.03
C PHE A 198 21.30 -15.07 15.53
N TYR A 199 21.52 -15.13 16.85
CA TYR A 199 22.71 -15.74 17.45
C TYR A 199 22.83 -17.26 17.19
N MET A 200 21.72 -17.93 16.86
CA MET A 200 21.69 -19.34 16.49
C MET A 200 22.03 -19.56 15.00
N LEU A 201 22.01 -18.49 14.20
CA LEU A 201 22.51 -18.47 12.83
C LEU A 201 24.02 -18.18 12.83
N ARG A 202 24.80 -18.92 13.64
CA ARG A 202 26.27 -18.78 13.70
C ARG A 202 26.92 -18.84 12.32
N ASP A 203 26.31 -19.58 11.40
CA ASP A 203 26.67 -19.64 9.98
C ASP A 203 25.51 -19.13 9.09
N ARG A 204 25.12 -17.88 9.32
CA ARG A 204 24.04 -17.20 8.58
C ARG A 204 24.25 -17.25 7.07
N LYS A 205 25.50 -17.12 6.61
CA LYS A 205 25.87 -17.18 5.19
C LYS A 205 25.54 -18.57 4.62
N LEU A 206 25.99 -19.65 5.24
CA LEU A 206 25.64 -21.01 4.80
C LEU A 206 24.14 -21.28 4.83
N VAL A 207 23.42 -20.79 5.87
CA VAL A 207 21.97 -20.95 5.94
C VAL A 207 21.30 -20.22 4.79
N ILE A 208 21.68 -18.98 4.49
CA ILE A 208 21.13 -18.20 3.40
C ILE A 208 21.49 -18.82 2.04
N THR A 209 22.70 -19.31 1.83
CA THR A 209 23.06 -20.06 0.60
C THR A 209 22.16 -21.29 0.42
N LYS A 210 21.89 -22.05 1.49
CA LYS A 210 20.96 -23.20 1.46
C LYS A 210 19.49 -22.80 1.32
N LEU A 211 19.12 -21.57 1.66
CA LEU A 211 17.82 -20.99 1.37
C LEU A 211 17.74 -20.62 -0.11
N SER A 212 18.74 -19.90 -0.63
CA SER A 212 18.87 -19.52 -2.04
C SER A 212 18.70 -20.74 -2.95
N GLY A 213 19.53 -21.77 -2.77
CA GLY A 213 19.47 -22.98 -3.59
C GLY A 213 18.17 -23.79 -3.47
N ARG A 214 17.28 -23.51 -2.51
CA ARG A 214 15.97 -24.18 -2.40
C ARG A 214 14.80 -23.30 -2.82
N TYR A 215 14.84 -22.01 -2.53
CA TYR A 215 13.71 -21.09 -2.70
C TYR A 215 13.90 -20.09 -3.83
N GLY A 216 15.09 -20.06 -4.44
CA GLY A 216 15.46 -19.12 -5.50
C GLY A 216 15.45 -17.67 -5.04
N ASP A 217 15.68 -16.78 -6.00
CA ASP A 217 15.81 -15.35 -5.74
C ASP A 217 14.48 -14.73 -5.25
N GLU A 218 13.34 -15.18 -5.77
CA GLU A 218 12.02 -14.73 -5.30
C GLU A 218 11.78 -15.03 -3.81
N GLY A 219 12.17 -16.23 -3.36
CA GLY A 219 12.07 -16.61 -1.97
C GLY A 219 12.94 -15.73 -1.06
N LEU A 220 14.17 -15.43 -1.50
CA LEU A 220 15.07 -14.53 -0.77
C LEU A 220 14.57 -13.07 -0.77
N LEU A 221 14.00 -12.60 -1.88
CA LEU A 221 13.41 -11.27 -1.97
C LEU A 221 12.24 -11.11 -1.00
N LYS A 222 11.33 -12.09 -0.95
CA LYS A 222 10.21 -12.10 0.02
C LYS A 222 10.69 -12.11 1.47
N MET A 223 11.75 -12.86 1.76
CA MET A 223 12.38 -12.85 3.09
C MET A 223 12.96 -11.46 3.42
N LEU A 224 13.63 -10.84 2.47
CA LEU A 224 14.19 -9.50 2.61
C LEU A 224 13.08 -8.46 2.83
N ASP A 225 11.98 -8.51 2.05
CA ASP A 225 10.82 -7.62 2.21
C ASP A 225 10.21 -7.72 3.61
N ALA A 226 10.04 -8.94 4.12
CA ALA A 226 9.49 -9.16 5.46
C ALA A 226 10.37 -8.56 6.57
N LEU A 227 11.69 -8.63 6.43
CA LEU A 227 12.64 -8.03 7.38
C LEU A 227 12.67 -6.50 7.26
N GLU A 228 12.65 -5.97 6.03
CA GLU A 228 12.67 -4.53 5.76
C GLU A 228 11.40 -3.84 6.24
N LYS A 229 10.21 -4.43 6.00
CA LYS A 229 8.91 -3.96 6.50
C LYS A 229 8.89 -3.77 8.02
N LYS A 230 9.69 -4.56 8.73
CA LYS A 230 9.78 -4.54 10.20
C LYS A 230 10.95 -3.78 10.77
N HIS A 231 11.87 -3.33 9.92
CA HIS A 231 13.11 -2.70 10.35
C HIS A 231 13.93 -3.57 11.32
N VAL A 232 13.98 -4.90 11.09
CA VAL A 232 14.73 -5.85 11.95
C VAL A 232 15.76 -6.66 11.16
N GLY A 233 16.82 -7.10 11.85
CA GLY A 233 17.79 -8.05 11.29
C GLY A 233 18.65 -7.47 10.17
N GLN A 234 19.18 -6.26 10.34
CA GLN A 234 19.98 -5.55 9.32
C GLN A 234 21.15 -6.39 8.78
N ASP A 235 21.88 -7.11 9.64
CA ASP A 235 22.96 -8.01 9.21
C ASP A 235 22.46 -9.11 8.26
N ILE A 236 21.28 -9.67 8.55
CA ILE A 236 20.65 -10.72 7.74
C ILE A 236 20.15 -10.14 6.43
N GLN A 237 19.59 -8.93 6.45
CA GLN A 237 19.23 -8.22 5.22
C GLN A 237 20.47 -8.00 4.33
N GLY A 238 21.62 -7.65 4.93
CA GLY A 238 22.89 -7.54 4.23
C GLY A 238 23.32 -8.87 3.59
N GLU A 239 23.28 -9.97 4.33
CA GLU A 239 23.63 -11.30 3.81
C GLU A 239 22.63 -11.80 2.76
N LEU A 240 21.34 -11.49 2.87
CA LEU A 240 20.33 -11.79 1.85
C LEU A 240 20.60 -11.01 0.57
N LYS A 241 20.97 -9.72 0.66
CA LYS A 241 21.38 -8.90 -0.49
C LYS A 241 22.63 -9.48 -1.15
N SER A 242 23.64 -9.87 -0.37
CA SER A 242 24.84 -10.53 -0.88
C SER A 242 24.53 -11.84 -1.59
N ALA A 243 23.68 -12.69 -1.00
CA ALA A 243 23.30 -13.96 -1.61
C ALA A 243 22.47 -13.80 -2.88
N LEU A 244 21.62 -12.77 -2.94
CA LEU A 244 20.91 -12.39 -4.17
C LEU A 244 21.89 -11.98 -5.27
N MET A 245 22.84 -11.09 -4.97
CA MET A 245 23.85 -10.65 -5.95
C MET A 245 24.70 -11.81 -6.47
N THR A 246 25.22 -12.68 -5.57
CA THR A 246 25.96 -13.89 -5.96
C THR A 246 25.09 -14.83 -6.80
N SER A 247 23.83 -15.02 -6.44
CA SER A 247 22.91 -15.87 -7.19
C SER A 247 22.64 -15.33 -8.61
N TRP A 248 22.51 -14.01 -8.76
CA TRP A 248 22.34 -13.36 -10.05
C TRP A 248 23.59 -13.48 -10.92
N GLU A 249 24.77 -13.30 -10.33
CA GLU A 249 26.07 -13.51 -10.98
C GLU A 249 26.26 -14.97 -11.43
N ASP A 250 26.05 -15.94 -10.53
CA ASP A 250 26.18 -17.38 -10.82
C ASP A 250 25.24 -17.83 -11.94
N GLN A 251 24.05 -17.23 -12.02
CA GLN A 251 23.05 -17.48 -13.06
C GLN A 251 23.29 -16.68 -14.35
N ASN A 252 24.33 -15.83 -14.40
CA ASN A 252 24.59 -14.88 -15.48
C ASN A 252 23.35 -14.05 -15.85
N LYS A 253 22.58 -13.58 -14.86
CA LYS A 253 21.37 -12.78 -15.12
C LYS A 253 21.75 -11.46 -15.77
N SER A 254 21.02 -11.09 -16.81
CA SER A 254 21.23 -9.78 -17.43
C SER A 254 20.80 -8.67 -16.46
N ALA A 255 21.37 -7.48 -16.69
CA ALA A 255 20.95 -6.26 -15.99
C ALA A 255 19.44 -6.02 -16.05
N ASP A 256 18.84 -6.30 -17.21
CA ASP A 256 17.41 -6.17 -17.47
C ASP A 256 16.59 -7.20 -16.68
N ASP A 257 17.04 -8.45 -16.62
CA ASP A 257 16.37 -9.49 -15.83
C ASP A 257 16.36 -9.16 -14.33
N VAL A 258 17.48 -8.65 -13.80
CA VAL A 258 17.55 -8.23 -12.39
C VAL A 258 16.67 -7.00 -12.15
N PHE A 259 16.60 -6.07 -13.10
CA PHE A 259 15.72 -4.89 -13.02
C PHE A 259 14.24 -5.31 -12.88
N LYS A 260 13.78 -6.22 -13.73
CA LYS A 260 12.42 -6.81 -13.71
C LYS A 260 12.16 -7.65 -12.46
N LEU A 261 13.13 -8.47 -12.06
CA LEU A 261 13.04 -9.30 -10.86
C LEU A 261 12.83 -8.45 -9.59
N LEU A 262 13.44 -7.26 -9.55
CA LEU A 262 13.29 -6.28 -8.48
C LEU A 262 12.04 -5.40 -8.62
N LYS A 263 11.23 -5.62 -9.67
CA LYS A 263 9.99 -4.89 -9.99
C LYS A 263 10.21 -3.39 -10.14
N LEU A 264 11.33 -3.02 -10.78
CA LEU A 264 11.68 -1.62 -11.03
C LEU A 264 11.08 -1.10 -12.36
N ASP A 265 10.52 -2.00 -13.16
CA ASP A 265 9.86 -1.77 -14.45
C ASP A 265 8.34 -1.51 -14.34
N VAL A 266 7.78 -1.58 -13.13
CA VAL A 266 6.33 -1.50 -12.92
C VAL A 266 5.96 -0.18 -12.26
N ILE A 267 4.94 0.48 -12.82
CA ILE A 267 4.23 1.63 -12.24
C ILE A 267 2.82 1.13 -11.89
N PRO A 268 2.55 0.67 -10.65
CA PRO A 268 1.29 0.02 -10.33
C PRO A 268 0.13 1.02 -10.18
N GLU A 269 0.43 2.29 -9.88
CA GLU A 269 -0.55 3.37 -9.76
C GLU A 269 0.01 4.73 -10.23
N PRO A 270 -0.86 5.70 -10.59
CA PRO A 270 -0.42 7.05 -10.88
C PRO A 270 0.36 7.67 -9.71
N ASN A 271 1.48 8.32 -10.02
CA ASN A 271 2.40 8.94 -9.05
C ASN A 271 3.12 7.95 -8.11
N TYR A 272 3.22 6.67 -8.50
CA TYR A 272 4.06 5.70 -7.81
C TYR A 272 5.53 6.15 -7.79
N SER A 273 6.15 6.11 -6.61
CA SER A 273 7.59 6.32 -6.44
C SER A 273 8.31 4.98 -6.43
N ILE A 274 9.40 4.88 -7.19
CA ILE A 274 10.20 3.66 -7.24
C ILE A 274 10.75 3.27 -5.87
N ASN A 275 10.89 1.97 -5.63
CA ASN A 275 11.54 1.49 -4.41
C ASN A 275 13.05 1.76 -4.46
N VAL A 276 13.48 2.86 -3.85
CA VAL A 276 14.87 3.33 -3.83
C VAL A 276 15.85 2.29 -3.26
N LYS A 277 15.42 1.44 -2.31
CA LYS A 277 16.27 0.37 -1.77
C LYS A 277 16.53 -0.72 -2.81
N ARG A 278 15.52 -1.06 -3.61
CA ARG A 278 15.62 -2.03 -4.70
C ARG A 278 16.42 -1.45 -5.86
N LEU A 279 16.20 -0.18 -6.18
CA LEU A 279 16.99 0.54 -7.18
C LEU A 279 18.47 0.58 -6.79
N SER A 280 18.79 0.91 -5.53
CA SER A 280 20.18 0.90 -5.04
C SER A 280 20.82 -0.49 -5.11
N LEU A 281 20.03 -1.55 -4.90
CA LEU A 281 20.52 -2.92 -5.03
C LEU A 281 20.80 -3.28 -6.50
N TRP A 282 19.95 -2.86 -7.43
CA TRP A 282 20.19 -3.02 -8.87
C TRP A 282 21.43 -2.23 -9.33
N VAL A 283 21.57 -0.98 -8.90
CA VAL A 283 22.74 -0.14 -9.22
C VAL A 283 24.02 -0.80 -8.72
N LYS A 284 24.01 -1.30 -7.47
CA LYS A 284 25.16 -2.03 -6.92
C LYS A 284 25.49 -3.29 -7.73
N TYR A 285 24.47 -4.08 -8.14
CA TYR A 285 24.69 -5.24 -8.98
C TYR A 285 25.36 -4.87 -10.30
N MET A 286 24.92 -3.78 -10.94
CA MET A 286 25.55 -3.25 -12.15
C MET A 286 27.00 -2.84 -11.91
N GLU A 287 27.26 -2.06 -10.85
CA GLU A 287 28.61 -1.59 -10.50
C GLU A 287 29.60 -2.74 -10.25
N GLU A 288 29.13 -3.86 -9.69
CA GLU A 288 29.97 -5.02 -9.36
C GLU A 288 30.17 -5.99 -10.54
N ASN A 289 29.22 -6.07 -11.47
CA ASN A 289 29.17 -7.16 -12.46
C ASN A 289 29.19 -6.68 -13.92
N VAL A 290 29.02 -5.40 -14.18
CA VAL A 290 28.84 -4.86 -15.55
C VAL A 290 29.89 -3.78 -15.85
N PRO A 291 30.72 -3.96 -16.90
CA PRO A 291 31.63 -2.92 -17.35
C PRO A 291 30.88 -1.66 -17.79
N MET A 292 31.41 -0.49 -17.45
CA MET A 292 30.78 0.81 -17.75
C MET A 292 29.32 0.86 -17.27
N PRO A 293 29.09 0.62 -15.97
CA PRO A 293 27.77 0.35 -15.43
C PRO A 293 26.79 1.50 -15.71
N GLU A 294 27.23 2.76 -15.65
CA GLU A 294 26.37 3.92 -15.89
C GLU A 294 25.85 3.97 -17.33
N THR A 295 26.68 3.63 -18.32
CA THR A 295 26.27 3.58 -19.73
C THR A 295 25.31 2.42 -19.98
N ARG A 296 25.61 1.25 -19.40
CA ARG A 296 24.73 0.07 -19.51
C ARG A 296 23.40 0.27 -18.82
N MET A 297 23.35 1.02 -17.71
CA MET A 297 22.10 1.40 -17.07
C MET A 297 21.22 2.18 -18.06
N THR A 298 21.77 3.16 -18.79
CA THR A 298 20.96 3.91 -19.77
C THR A 298 20.47 3.09 -20.94
N GLU A 299 21.24 2.10 -21.38
CA GLU A 299 20.79 1.15 -22.41
C GLU A 299 19.59 0.32 -21.90
N VAL A 300 19.69 -0.22 -20.68
CA VAL A 300 18.60 -0.97 -20.05
C VAL A 300 17.36 -0.09 -19.89
N ILE A 301 17.50 1.09 -19.30
CA ILE A 301 16.39 2.03 -19.09
C ILE A 301 15.81 2.55 -20.41
N GLY A 302 16.62 2.60 -21.48
CA GLY A 302 16.21 2.97 -22.83
C GLY A 302 15.18 2.02 -23.45
N HIS A 303 15.12 0.75 -23.00
CA HIS A 303 14.11 -0.21 -23.46
C HIS A 303 12.72 0.00 -22.84
N TYR A 304 12.60 0.84 -21.82
CA TYR A 304 11.35 1.09 -21.12
C TYR A 304 10.73 2.43 -21.53
N ASP A 305 9.41 2.51 -21.32
CA ASP A 305 8.64 3.73 -21.55
C ASP A 305 9.21 4.92 -20.77
N LEU A 306 8.96 6.12 -21.30
CA LEU A 306 9.52 7.34 -20.74
C LEU A 306 9.14 7.54 -19.27
N ASP A 307 7.93 7.13 -18.89
CA ASP A 307 7.45 7.21 -17.51
C ASP A 307 8.30 6.36 -16.54
N VAL A 308 8.66 5.14 -16.94
CA VAL A 308 9.55 4.27 -16.13
C VAL A 308 10.94 4.89 -16.04
N ALA A 309 11.46 5.43 -17.15
CA ALA A 309 12.77 6.05 -17.18
C ALA A 309 12.85 7.31 -16.30
N LEU A 310 11.80 8.14 -16.29
CA LEU A 310 11.68 9.29 -15.40
C LEU A 310 11.57 8.86 -13.94
N MET A 311 10.75 7.84 -13.65
CA MET A 311 10.62 7.28 -12.30
C MET A 311 11.97 6.75 -11.76
N VAL A 312 12.77 6.09 -12.61
CA VAL A 312 14.12 5.63 -12.25
C VAL A 312 15.06 6.80 -12.01
N TYR A 313 15.04 7.82 -12.88
CA TYR A 313 15.84 9.02 -12.71
C TYR A 313 15.53 9.71 -11.37
N ASP A 314 14.27 9.90 -11.03
CA ASP A 314 13.86 10.48 -9.75
C ASP A 314 14.37 9.65 -8.58
N GLY A 315 14.18 8.33 -8.64
CA GLY A 315 14.69 7.42 -7.62
C GLY A 315 16.21 7.48 -7.46
N LEU A 316 16.97 7.56 -8.56
CA LEU A 316 18.44 7.62 -8.52
C LEU A 316 18.94 8.89 -7.82
N ARG A 317 18.21 10.01 -7.95
CA ARG A 317 18.55 11.27 -7.27
C ARG A 317 18.40 11.20 -5.76
N GLU A 318 17.54 10.32 -5.27
CA GLU A 318 17.40 10.05 -3.83
C GLU A 318 18.49 9.10 -3.30
N THR A 319 19.27 8.50 -4.20
CA THR A 319 20.40 7.64 -3.83
C THR A 319 21.72 8.43 -3.77
N ARG A 320 22.74 7.78 -3.23
CA ARG A 320 24.13 8.27 -3.28
C ARG A 320 24.78 8.14 -4.67
N HIS A 321 24.12 7.54 -5.66
CA HIS A 321 24.69 7.24 -6.98
C HIS A 321 24.52 8.42 -7.96
N ILE A 322 25.13 9.56 -7.61
CA ILE A 322 24.98 10.84 -8.32
C ILE A 322 25.39 10.74 -9.81
N TYR A 323 26.42 9.95 -10.12
CA TYR A 323 26.89 9.77 -11.50
C TYR A 323 25.89 9.00 -12.36
N ALA A 324 25.27 7.94 -11.83
CA ALA A 324 24.22 7.21 -12.53
C ALA A 324 23.02 8.13 -12.85
N ALA A 325 22.58 8.93 -11.87
CA ALA A 325 21.52 9.92 -12.09
C ALA A 325 21.88 10.94 -13.18
N LYS A 326 23.12 11.43 -13.20
CA LYS A 326 23.63 12.39 -14.20
C LYS A 326 23.67 11.81 -15.61
N ILE A 327 24.14 10.57 -15.76
CA ILE A 327 24.23 9.89 -17.05
C ILE A 327 22.82 9.60 -17.59
N LEU A 328 21.91 9.11 -16.74
CA LEU A 328 20.51 8.90 -17.12
C LEU A 328 19.81 10.22 -17.48
N GLN A 329 20.09 11.31 -16.76
CA GLN A 329 19.59 12.63 -17.12
C GLN A 329 19.94 13.02 -18.56
N ASN A 330 21.19 12.82 -18.97
CA ASN A 330 21.62 13.15 -20.33
C ASN A 330 20.90 12.29 -21.37
N SER A 331 20.76 10.98 -21.11
CA SER A 331 20.01 10.07 -21.97
C SER A 331 18.53 10.43 -22.06
N LEU A 332 17.91 10.87 -20.97
CA LEU A 332 16.53 11.37 -20.97
C LEU A 332 16.40 12.63 -21.81
N VAL A 333 17.32 13.58 -21.69
CA VAL A 333 17.35 14.77 -22.54
C VAL A 333 17.44 14.37 -24.02
N ASP A 334 18.28 13.40 -24.37
CA ASP A 334 18.36 12.85 -25.73
C ASP A 334 17.05 12.21 -26.20
N ARG A 335 16.30 11.55 -25.32
CA ARG A 335 14.98 10.99 -25.68
C ARG A 335 13.95 12.09 -25.94
N LEU A 336 13.96 13.16 -25.15
CA LEU A 336 13.00 14.26 -25.25
C LEU A 336 13.14 15.06 -26.56
N GLN A 337 14.32 15.07 -27.18
CA GLN A 337 14.55 15.75 -28.47
C GLN A 337 13.78 15.11 -29.64
N HIS A 338 13.38 13.85 -29.50
CA HIS A 338 12.72 13.07 -30.54
C HIS A 338 11.18 13.13 -30.46
N LEU A 339 10.64 14.01 -29.60
CA LEU A 339 9.21 14.30 -29.58
C LEU A 339 8.76 14.93 -30.90
N GLU A 340 7.51 14.72 -31.28
CA GLU A 340 6.95 15.22 -32.54
C GLU A 340 6.84 16.75 -32.55
N GLY A 341 6.94 17.35 -33.74
CA GLY A 341 6.75 18.79 -33.94
C GLY A 341 8.04 19.62 -33.87
N GLY A 342 7.88 20.95 -33.98
CA GLY A 342 9.01 21.88 -33.84
C GLY A 342 9.39 22.08 -32.37
N PHE A 343 10.52 22.73 -32.10
CA PHE A 343 11.00 22.94 -30.72
C PHE A 343 9.94 23.53 -29.78
N GLN A 344 9.11 24.46 -30.24
CA GLN A 344 8.01 25.01 -29.44
C GLN A 344 6.99 23.94 -29.02
N ASP A 345 6.61 23.06 -29.94
CA ASP A 345 5.68 21.96 -29.66
C ASP A 345 6.32 20.95 -28.70
N GLN A 346 7.60 20.64 -28.91
CA GLN A 346 8.35 19.74 -28.05
C GLN A 346 8.46 20.31 -26.63
N VAL A 347 8.80 21.59 -26.47
CA VAL A 347 8.89 22.28 -25.18
C VAL A 347 7.57 22.20 -24.40
N VAL A 348 6.41 22.33 -25.07
CA VAL A 348 5.09 22.16 -24.44
C VAL A 348 4.85 20.70 -24.02
N GLN A 349 5.29 19.72 -24.82
CA GLN A 349 5.17 18.31 -24.48
C GLN A 349 6.07 17.93 -23.30
N VAL A 350 7.35 18.33 -23.31
CA VAL A 350 8.31 18.10 -22.21
C VAL A 350 7.76 18.71 -20.92
N PHE A 351 7.17 19.90 -20.98
CA PHE A 351 6.55 20.54 -19.83
C PHE A 351 5.46 19.68 -19.17
N LYS A 352 4.58 19.07 -19.98
CA LYS A 352 3.50 18.18 -19.50
C LYS A 352 4.03 16.83 -19.02
N ILE A 353 4.99 16.23 -19.74
CA ILE A 353 5.64 14.97 -19.36
C ILE A 353 6.28 15.09 -17.96
N LEU A 354 6.95 16.23 -17.72
CA LEU A 354 7.56 16.55 -16.43
C LEU A 354 6.57 17.11 -15.40
N LYS A 355 5.27 17.07 -15.71
CA LYS A 355 4.16 17.46 -14.81
C LYS A 355 4.27 18.87 -14.26
N LEU A 356 4.92 19.79 -14.98
CA LEU A 356 5.10 21.19 -14.60
C LEU A 356 3.78 22.01 -14.75
N ASP A 357 2.77 21.40 -15.37
CA ASP A 357 1.41 21.91 -15.57
C ASP A 357 0.45 21.68 -14.39
N ASN A 358 0.90 21.02 -13.33
CA ASN A 358 0.07 20.67 -12.17
C ASN A 358 0.14 21.70 -11.03
N GLY A 359 0.12 22.98 -11.36
CA GLY A 359 0.12 24.08 -10.39
C GLY A 359 1.50 24.68 -10.12
N LEU A 360 1.51 25.73 -9.29
CA LEU A 360 2.70 26.56 -9.05
C LEU A 360 3.82 25.81 -8.31
N ASP A 361 3.45 24.95 -7.35
CA ASP A 361 4.40 24.12 -6.61
C ASP A 361 5.14 23.14 -7.52
N LYS A 362 4.45 22.58 -8.53
CA LYS A 362 5.05 21.69 -9.53
C LYS A 362 5.83 22.45 -10.60
N LEU A 363 5.32 23.61 -11.04
CA LEU A 363 6.04 24.48 -11.97
C LEU A 363 7.42 24.89 -11.43
N LEU A 364 7.53 25.10 -10.11
CA LEU A 364 8.76 25.50 -9.44
C LEU A 364 9.48 24.34 -8.75
N ASP A 365 9.06 23.10 -8.99
CA ASP A 365 9.73 21.92 -8.46
C ASP A 365 11.13 21.82 -9.07
N LYS A 366 12.15 22.07 -8.23
CA LYS A 366 13.56 22.11 -8.67
C LYS A 366 14.01 20.84 -9.37
N SER A 367 13.37 19.71 -9.08
CA SER A 367 13.79 18.42 -9.60
C SER A 367 13.42 18.26 -11.07
N ASN A 368 12.16 18.49 -11.41
CA ASN A 368 11.67 18.42 -12.79
C ASN A 368 12.15 19.61 -13.62
N LEU A 369 12.29 20.78 -12.99
CA LEU A 369 12.74 22.00 -13.64
C LEU A 369 14.19 21.93 -14.13
N ASP A 370 15.10 21.26 -13.40
CA ASP A 370 16.49 21.06 -13.85
C ASP A 370 16.56 20.20 -15.13
N LEU A 371 15.73 19.16 -15.25
CA LEU A 371 15.68 18.33 -16.45
C LEU A 371 15.10 19.11 -17.63
N PHE A 372 14.04 19.89 -17.41
CA PHE A 372 13.45 20.77 -18.42
C PHE A 372 14.47 21.78 -18.96
N TYR A 373 15.20 22.46 -18.06
CA TYR A 373 16.21 23.45 -18.48
C TYR A 373 17.36 22.84 -19.25
N ARG A 374 17.83 21.66 -18.84
CA ARG A 374 18.89 20.97 -19.58
C ARG A 374 18.46 20.58 -20.99
N TYR A 375 17.19 20.20 -21.16
CA TYR A 375 16.63 19.95 -22.48
C TYR A 375 16.61 21.23 -23.33
N ALA A 376 16.09 22.34 -22.78
CA ALA A 376 16.04 23.61 -23.50
C ALA A 376 17.43 24.14 -23.87
N ASP A 377 18.36 24.18 -22.91
CA ASP A 377 19.72 24.68 -23.09
C ASP A 377 20.51 23.87 -24.13
N LYS A 378 20.23 22.56 -24.27
CA LYS A 378 20.99 21.69 -25.16
C LYS A 378 20.60 21.85 -26.63
N TYR A 379 19.31 22.01 -26.92
CA TYR A 379 18.81 21.90 -28.31
C TYR A 379 18.47 23.24 -28.96
N GLU A 380 18.11 24.26 -28.18
CA GLU A 380 17.94 25.61 -28.69
C GLU A 380 18.54 26.61 -27.69
N PRO A 381 19.88 26.68 -27.58
CA PRO A 381 20.56 27.57 -26.63
C PRO A 381 20.26 29.06 -26.87
N GLU A 382 19.82 29.42 -28.08
CA GLU A 382 19.36 30.77 -28.43
C GLU A 382 18.04 31.12 -27.73
N TRP A 383 17.23 30.11 -27.40
CA TRP A 383 16.09 30.24 -26.52
C TRP A 383 16.56 30.04 -25.09
N THR A 384 16.57 31.13 -24.31
CA THR A 384 16.88 31.00 -22.88
C THR A 384 15.94 29.99 -22.23
N LYS A 385 16.44 29.24 -21.24
CA LYS A 385 15.63 28.27 -20.50
C LYS A 385 14.36 28.89 -19.90
N GLU A 386 14.41 30.15 -19.47
CA GLU A 386 13.24 30.91 -19.03
C GLU A 386 12.26 31.15 -20.19
N ALA A 387 12.75 31.50 -21.40
CA ALA A 387 11.89 31.71 -22.57
C ALA A 387 11.17 30.43 -22.98
N SER A 388 11.88 29.30 -22.95
CA SER A 388 11.31 27.97 -23.20
C SER A 388 10.24 27.62 -22.16
N LEU A 389 10.53 27.79 -20.86
CA LEU A 389 9.57 27.49 -19.79
C LEU A 389 8.32 28.37 -19.90
N ILE A 390 8.49 29.67 -20.11
CA ILE A 390 7.38 30.61 -20.26
C ILE A 390 6.55 30.28 -21.50
N THR A 391 7.17 29.90 -22.61
CA THR A 391 6.43 29.51 -23.82
C THR A 391 5.52 28.30 -23.55
N ALA A 392 6.04 27.26 -22.88
CA ALA A 392 5.24 26.12 -22.48
C ALA A 392 4.12 26.50 -21.50
N ALA A 393 4.48 27.20 -20.42
CA ALA A 393 3.55 27.57 -19.37
C ALA A 393 2.41 28.46 -19.89
N ARG A 394 2.69 29.40 -20.80
CA ARG A 394 1.65 30.21 -21.45
C ARG A 394 0.71 29.39 -22.32
N THR A 395 1.23 28.38 -23.00
CA THR A 395 0.43 27.49 -23.83
C THR A 395 -0.52 26.65 -22.99
N VAL A 396 -0.11 26.24 -21.79
CA VAL A 396 -0.91 25.38 -20.91
C VAL A 396 -1.84 26.16 -19.98
N TYR A 397 -1.31 27.17 -19.28
CA TYR A 397 -2.08 27.95 -18.29
C TYR A 397 -2.76 29.18 -18.89
N GLY A 398 -2.30 29.68 -20.04
CA GLY A 398 -2.69 30.98 -20.57
C GLY A 398 -1.94 32.15 -19.90
N ASP A 399 -1.93 33.31 -20.57
CA ASP A 399 -1.16 34.48 -20.13
C ASP A 399 -1.64 35.00 -18.77
N ILE A 400 -2.95 35.19 -18.59
CA ILE A 400 -3.56 35.78 -17.37
C ILE A 400 -3.39 34.88 -16.14
N PRO A 401 -3.77 33.58 -16.17
CA PRO A 401 -3.60 32.72 -15.00
C PRO A 401 -2.12 32.56 -14.59
N LEU A 402 -1.22 32.37 -15.57
CA LEU A 402 0.21 32.27 -15.31
C LEU A 402 0.78 33.55 -14.69
N GLY A 403 0.40 34.72 -15.21
CA GLY A 403 0.83 36.01 -14.67
C GLY A 403 0.42 36.19 -13.21
N LYS A 404 -0.83 35.86 -12.87
CA LYS A 404 -1.32 35.89 -11.48
C LYS A 404 -0.55 34.93 -10.58
N MET A 405 -0.31 33.70 -11.03
CA MET A 405 0.45 32.70 -10.26
C MET A 405 1.88 33.17 -9.95
N LEU A 406 2.61 33.68 -10.96
CA LEU A 406 4.00 34.13 -10.77
C LEU A 406 4.08 35.41 -9.94
N LEU A 407 3.15 36.35 -10.10
CA LEU A 407 3.13 37.60 -9.32
C LEU A 407 2.85 37.34 -7.83
N ALA A 408 1.89 36.47 -7.52
CA ALA A 408 1.61 36.07 -6.14
C ALA A 408 2.82 35.37 -5.50
N ALA A 409 3.51 34.52 -6.26
CA ALA A 409 4.69 33.80 -5.78
C ALA A 409 5.89 34.72 -5.53
N ARG A 410 6.06 35.77 -6.36
CA ARG A 410 7.17 36.73 -6.26
C ARG A 410 7.24 37.43 -4.90
N GLU A 411 6.12 37.63 -4.23
CA GLU A 411 6.09 38.24 -2.89
C GLU A 411 6.94 37.44 -1.87
N ASN A 412 7.09 36.14 -2.11
CA ASN A 412 7.82 35.22 -1.24
C ASN A 412 9.12 34.69 -1.87
N ASP A 413 9.35 34.88 -3.18
CA ASP A 413 10.55 34.39 -3.88
C ASP A 413 11.05 35.38 -4.96
N ALA A 414 12.12 36.11 -4.63
CA ALA A 414 12.76 37.06 -5.53
C ALA A 414 13.43 36.39 -6.75
N THR A 415 13.70 35.07 -6.70
CA THR A 415 14.27 34.32 -7.83
C THR A 415 13.29 34.19 -9.00
N LEU A 416 12.01 34.55 -8.80
CA LEU A 416 10.99 34.52 -9.83
C LEU A 416 10.99 35.72 -10.79
N LYS A 417 11.82 36.74 -10.51
CA LYS A 417 11.89 37.96 -11.31
C LYS A 417 12.21 37.71 -12.80
N PRO A 418 13.16 36.84 -13.19
CA PRO A 418 13.45 36.55 -14.59
C PRO A 418 12.25 35.97 -15.35
N PHE A 419 11.46 35.10 -14.73
CA PHE A 419 10.28 34.49 -15.35
C PHE A 419 9.18 35.51 -15.66
N ILE A 420 8.96 36.45 -14.74
CA ILE A 420 7.97 37.52 -14.94
C ILE A 420 8.43 38.47 -16.04
N LEU A 421 9.72 38.81 -16.09
CA LEU A 421 10.28 39.63 -17.16
C LEU A 421 10.17 38.95 -18.52
N GLU A 422 10.44 37.65 -18.58
CA GLU A 422 10.32 36.88 -19.82
C GLU A 422 8.84 36.73 -20.26
N LEU A 423 7.92 36.50 -19.32
CA LEU A 423 6.47 36.54 -19.60
C LEU A 423 6.04 37.90 -20.18
N PHE A 424 6.48 38.99 -19.56
CA PHE A 424 6.21 40.35 -20.05
C PHE A 424 6.75 40.56 -21.46
N LYS A 425 8.00 40.19 -21.70
CA LYS A 425 8.66 40.33 -23.01
C LYS A 425 7.90 39.59 -24.11
N GLN A 426 7.50 38.34 -23.88
CA GLN A 426 6.77 37.58 -24.88
C GLN A 426 5.30 38.03 -25.03
N TRP A 427 4.66 38.49 -23.95
CA TRP A 427 3.34 39.09 -24.01
C TRP A 427 3.34 40.37 -24.86
N LYS A 428 4.32 41.27 -24.63
CA LYS A 428 4.51 42.52 -25.36
C LYS A 428 4.69 42.26 -26.86
N LYS A 429 5.57 41.30 -27.22
CA LYS A 429 5.80 40.91 -28.62
C LYS A 429 4.52 40.41 -29.32
N ARG A 430 3.67 39.66 -28.62
CA ARG A 430 2.43 39.11 -29.19
C ARG A 430 1.30 40.14 -29.32
N HIS A 431 1.31 41.16 -28.46
CA HIS A 431 0.30 42.23 -28.43
C HIS A 431 0.86 43.55 -28.94
N GLN A 432 1.82 43.50 -29.87
CA GLN A 432 2.54 44.67 -30.36
C GLN A 432 1.58 45.73 -30.95
N GLU A 433 0.48 45.33 -31.59
CA GLU A 433 -0.57 46.25 -32.06
C GLU A 433 -1.26 47.02 -30.93
N LEU A 434 -1.47 46.36 -29.78
CA LEU A 434 -2.09 46.92 -28.57
C LEU A 434 -1.11 47.85 -27.84
N VAL A 435 0.18 47.50 -27.86
CA VAL A 435 1.29 48.29 -27.30
C VAL A 435 1.55 49.55 -28.13
N ASN A 436 1.47 49.45 -29.46
CA ASN A 436 1.62 50.61 -30.35
C ASN A 436 0.49 51.64 -30.16
N GLN A 437 -0.67 51.23 -29.62
CA GLN A 437 -1.75 52.15 -29.24
C GLN A 437 -1.49 52.88 -27.91
N LEU A 438 -0.50 52.47 -27.14
CA LEU A 438 -0.16 52.98 -25.80
C LEU A 438 1.13 53.82 -25.78
N GLU A 439 1.73 54.15 -26.93
CA GLU A 439 3.02 54.84 -27.01
C GLU A 439 3.03 56.23 -26.33
N GLY A 440 3.96 56.43 -25.38
CA GLY A 440 4.25 57.71 -24.72
C GLY A 440 4.96 57.64 -23.36
N ASP A 441 4.89 56.51 -22.65
CA ASP A 441 5.50 56.33 -21.32
C ASP A 441 6.02 54.88 -21.13
N PRO A 442 7.35 54.66 -21.02
CA PRO A 442 7.94 53.34 -20.80
C PRO A 442 7.50 52.65 -19.49
N ASP A 443 7.14 53.41 -18.46
CA ASP A 443 6.65 52.87 -17.18
C ASP A 443 5.16 52.48 -17.27
N ALA A 444 4.42 53.08 -18.21
CA ALA A 444 3.01 52.75 -18.45
C ALA A 444 2.82 51.34 -19.04
N ASP A 445 3.78 50.80 -19.79
CA ASP A 445 3.71 49.42 -20.33
C ASP A 445 3.79 48.36 -19.23
N VAL A 446 4.71 48.54 -18.27
CA VAL A 446 4.88 47.63 -17.13
C VAL A 446 3.70 47.77 -16.17
N ILE A 447 3.25 49.01 -15.93
CA ILE A 447 2.04 49.28 -15.15
C ILE A 447 0.80 48.72 -15.85
N ALA A 448 0.65 48.83 -17.17
CA ALA A 448 -0.49 48.29 -17.93
C ALA A 448 -0.49 46.76 -17.93
N PHE A 449 0.68 46.12 -18.05
CA PHE A 449 0.81 44.68 -17.81
C PHE A 449 0.35 44.36 -16.39
N LEU A 450 0.97 44.94 -15.35
CA LEU A 450 0.59 44.71 -13.95
C LEU A 450 -0.90 45.03 -13.66
N LEU A 451 -1.48 46.05 -14.29
CA LEU A 451 -2.89 46.43 -14.21
C LEU A 451 -3.80 45.43 -14.92
N ALA A 452 -3.42 44.90 -16.08
CA ALA A 452 -4.14 43.84 -16.77
C ALA A 452 -4.18 42.54 -15.92
N PHE A 453 -3.10 42.23 -15.18
CA PHE A 453 -3.08 41.07 -14.27
C PHE A 453 -3.69 41.34 -12.89
N SER A 454 -3.80 42.61 -12.44
CA SER A 454 -4.38 42.97 -11.13
C SER A 454 -5.84 43.42 -11.15
N ARG A 455 -6.39 43.91 -12.28
CA ARG A 455 -7.77 44.43 -12.37
C ARG A 455 -8.81 43.48 -12.98
N ALA A 456 -8.40 42.35 -13.56
CA ALA A 456 -9.35 41.33 -14.03
C ALA A 456 -9.80 40.44 -12.86
N GLY A 457 -10.61 41.02 -11.96
CA GLY A 457 -11.38 40.34 -10.92
C GLY A 457 -12.85 40.29 -11.31
#